data_AF-A0A6I5NAL8-F1
#
_entry.id   AF-A0A6I5NAL8-F1
#
_cell.length_a   1.000
_cell.length_b   1.000
_cell.length_c   1.000
_cell.angle_alpha   90.00
_cell.angle_beta   90.00
_cell.angle_gamma   90.00
#
_symmetry.space_group_name_H-M   'P 1'
#
loop_
_entity.id
_entity.type
_entity.pdbx_description
1 polymer ?
#
loop_
_entity_poly.entity_id
_entity_poly.type
_entity_poly.pdbx_seq_one_letter_code
_entity_poly.pdbx_strand_id
1 'polypeptide(L)' 'PHRLDEIAEFFKTYKNLEKKVTEILGWKNVDQVQSLIDQCVAAAK' A
#
# COMPACT_ATOMS: atom_id res chain seq x y z
N PRO A 1 -0.10 -16.87 -7.35
CA PRO A 1 1.27 -16.79 -6.77
C PRO A 1 1.95 -15.42 -6.94
N HIS A 2 1.87 -14.77 -8.10
CA HIS A 2 2.67 -13.55 -8.39
C HIS A 2 1.92 -12.21 -8.28
N ARG A 3 0.61 -12.22 -8.03
CA ARG A 3 -0.22 -10.99 -8.05
C ARG A 3 0.26 -9.92 -7.06
N LEU A 4 0.65 -10.33 -5.86
CA LEU A 4 1.13 -9.39 -4.83
C LEU A 4 2.48 -8.77 -5.22
N ASP A 5 3.34 -9.53 -5.89
CA ASP A 5 4.62 -9.03 -6.37
C ASP A 5 4.45 -8.07 -7.53
N GLU A 6 3.54 -8.37 -8.47
CA GLU A 6 3.19 -7.48 -9.59
C GLU A 6 2.62 -6.14 -9.10
N ILE A 7 1.73 -6.15 -8.10
CA ILE A 7 1.19 -4.93 -7.52
C ILE A 7 2.30 -4.13 -6.83
N ALA A 8 3.21 -4.79 -6.10
CA ALA A 8 4.34 -4.12 -5.46
C ALA A 8 5.29 -3.47 -6.48
N GLU A 9 5.64 -4.18 -7.56
CA GLU A 9 6.55 -3.67 -8.60
C GLU A 9 5.93 -2.50 -9.38
N PHE A 10 4.62 -2.53 -9.62
CA PHE A 10 3.89 -1.41 -10.19
C PHE A 10 4.07 -0.14 -9.35
N PHE A 11 3.76 -0.20 -8.05
CA PHE A 11 3.87 0.98 -7.18
C PHE A 11 5.31 1.43 -6.92
N LYS A 12 6.28 0.52 -7.03
CA LYS A 12 7.70 0.87 -6.94
C LYS A 12 8.17 1.72 -8.13
N THR A 13 7.59 1.54 -9.32
CA THR A 13 8.13 2.12 -10.56
C THR A 13 7.27 3.20 -11.20
N TYR A 14 5.95 3.24 -10.93
CA TYR A 14 5.01 4.13 -11.63
C TYR A 14 5.33 5.63 -11.54
N LYS A 15 6.08 6.04 -10.51
CA LYS A 15 6.45 7.44 -10.22
C LYS A 15 7.89 7.81 -10.60
N ASN A 16 8.63 6.90 -11.21
CA ASN A 16 10.04 7.14 -11.57
C ASN A 16 10.21 8.34 -12.51
N LEU A 17 9.28 8.52 -13.47
CA LEU A 17 9.32 9.66 -14.40
C LEU A 17 9.04 11.01 -13.71
N GLU A 18 8.34 10.99 -12.57
CA GLU A 18 8.15 12.16 -11.72
C GLU A 18 9.35 12.43 -10.79
N LYS A 19 10.42 11.62 -10.88
CA LYS A 19 11.57 11.64 -9.96
C LYS A 19 11.16 11.49 -8.49
N LYS A 20 10.06 10.77 -8.22
CA LYS A 20 9.59 10.47 -6.87
C LYS A 20 9.89 9.01 -6.50
N VAL A 21 10.29 8.79 -5.26
CA VAL A 21 10.58 7.45 -4.73
C VAL A 21 9.36 6.96 -3.96
N THR A 22 8.95 5.72 -4.23
CA THR A 22 7.92 5.01 -3.47
C THR A 22 8.55 3.76 -2.83
N GLU A 23 8.45 3.64 -1.51
CA GLU A 23 8.97 2.49 -0.77
C GLU A 23 7.83 1.52 -0.44
N ILE A 24 8.06 0.23 -0.71
CA ILE A 24 7.09 -0.84 -0.43
C ILE A 24 7.55 -1.59 0.81
N LEU A 25 6.85 -1.38 1.93
CA LEU A 25 7.19 -1.98 3.24
C LEU A 25 6.67 -3.41 3.42
N GLY A 26 5.96 -3.96 2.42
CA GLY A 26 5.40 -5.30 2.43
C GLY A 26 3.88 -5.36 2.59
N TRP A 27 3.34 -6.58 2.59
CA TRP A 27 1.91 -6.85 2.68
C TRP A 27 1.49 -7.12 4.13
N LYS A 28 0.39 -6.47 4.55
CA LYS A 28 -0.24 -6.73 5.85
C LYS A 28 -1.44 -7.66 5.68
N ASN A 29 -1.70 -8.48 6.69
CA ASN A 29 -2.84 -9.38 6.70
C ASN A 29 -4.12 -8.66 7.15
N VAL A 30 -5.28 -9.30 6.92
CA VAL A 30 -6.62 -8.73 7.19
C VAL A 30 -6.75 -8.17 8.61
N ASP A 31 -6.34 -8.94 9.62
CA ASP A 31 -6.46 -8.55 11.03
C ASP A 31 -5.64 -7.28 11.36
N GLN A 32 -4.52 -7.06 10.65
CA GLN A 32 -3.68 -5.89 10.84
C GLN A 32 -4.24 -4.64 10.13
N VAL A 33 -5.12 -4.82 9.15
CA VAL A 33 -5.68 -3.73 8.33
C VAL A 33 -6.99 -3.21 8.94
N GLN A 34 -7.78 -4.06 9.61
CA GLN A 34 -9.08 -3.66 10.16
C GLN A 34 -8.98 -2.46 11.10
N SER A 35 -8.03 -2.47 12.04
CA SER A 35 -7.82 -1.33 12.97
C SER A 35 -7.46 -0.02 12.25
N LEU A 36 -6.74 -0.09 11.12
CA LEU A 36 -6.41 1.08 10.32
C LEU A 36 -7.65 1.65 9.62
N ILE A 37 -8.52 0.78 9.09
CA ILE A 37 -9.79 1.19 8.47
C ILE A 37 -10.66 1.91 9.49
N ASP A 38 -10.81 1.34 10.69
CA ASP A 38 -11.65 1.91 11.75
C ASP A 38 -11.15 3.31 12.16
N GLN A 39 -9.82 3.49 12.26
CA GLN A 39 -9.20 4.79 12.53
C GLN A 39 -9.49 5.82 11.41
N CYS A 40 -9.35 5.43 10.15
CA CYS A 40 -9.65 6.29 9.01
C CYS A 40 -11.14 6.69 8.96
N VAL A 41 -12.05 5.76 9.24
CA VAL A 41 -13.49 6.02 9.28
C VAL A 41 -13.84 6.99 10.42
N ALA A 42 -13.23 6.84 11.59
CA ALA A 42 -13.44 7.75 12.70
C ALA A 42 -12.93 9.18 12.40
N ALA A 43 -11.78 9.32 11.73
CA ALA A 43 -11.20 10.61 11.36
C ALA A 43 -12.00 11.36 10.27
N ALA A 44 -12.81 10.65 9.49
CA ALA A 44 -13.66 11.25 8.46
C ALA A 44 -15.02 11.75 8.98
N LYS A 45 -15.38 11.42 10.23
CA LYS A 45 -16.60 11.89 10.90
C LYS A 45 -16.36 13.24 11.56
#